data_AF-A0A6H2DQH7-F1
#
_entry.id   AF-A0A6H2DQH7-F1
#
_cell.length_a   1.000
_cell.length_b   1.000
_cell.length_c   1.000
_cell.angle_alpha   90.00
_cell.angle_beta   90.00
_cell.angle_gamma   90.00
#
_symmetry.space_group_name_H-M   'P 1'
#
loop_
_entity.id
_entity.type
_entity.pdbx_description
1 polymer ?
#
loop_
_entity_poly.entity_id
_entity_poly.type
_entity_poly.pdbx_seq_one_letter_code
_entity_poly.pdbx_strand_id
1 'polypeptide(L)'
;MKYREFIVSISVATLIAVPVSEASAHRSKHGNHEPILTQPIANVENNYWFDYLSDIREAEHELTKDLRRATDEEDRRDAYEEYRNEIADANKDYRKEMRERGYRVGRVTVGN
;
A
#
# COMPACT_ATOMS: atom_id res chain seq x y z
N MET A 1 -1.58 7.67 65.39
CA MET A 1 -0.14 7.94 65.24
C MET A 1 0.36 7.33 63.94
N LYS A 2 0.94 8.18 63.07
CA LYS A 2 2.01 7.92 62.08
C LYS A 2 1.80 6.89 60.94
N TYR A 3 1.59 7.48 59.75
CA TYR A 3 1.94 7.04 58.39
C TYR A 3 3.15 6.11 58.29
N ARG A 4 3.08 5.11 57.39
CA ARG A 4 4.13 4.77 56.42
C ARG A 4 3.53 4.12 55.16
N GLU A 5 3.50 4.90 54.10
CA GLU A 5 3.30 4.47 52.70
C GLU A 5 4.52 3.69 52.22
N PHE A 6 4.32 2.61 51.46
CA PHE A 6 5.35 2.06 50.57
C PHE A 6 4.67 1.53 49.30
N ILE A 7 4.45 2.43 48.33
CA ILE A 7 3.96 2.08 47.01
C ILE A 7 5.15 1.46 46.24
N VAL A 8 5.13 0.13 46.07
CA VAL A 8 5.97 -0.54 45.08
C VAL A 8 5.30 -0.37 43.73
N SER A 9 5.82 0.56 42.93
CA SER A 9 5.39 0.73 41.54
C SER A 9 6.09 -0.33 40.68
N ILE A 10 5.37 -1.40 40.32
CA ILE A 10 5.81 -2.34 39.29
C ILE A 10 5.39 -1.76 37.95
N SER A 11 6.34 -1.14 37.24
CA SER A 11 6.13 -0.76 35.84
C SER A 11 6.07 -2.02 34.98
N VAL A 12 4.86 -2.42 34.58
CA VAL A 12 4.66 -3.39 33.50
C VAL A 12 4.93 -2.64 32.19
N ALA A 13 6.10 -2.86 31.60
CA ALA A 13 6.40 -2.38 30.26
C ALA A 13 5.68 -3.29 29.26
N THR A 14 4.49 -2.88 28.82
CA THR A 14 3.78 -3.54 27.72
C THR A 14 4.52 -3.23 26.42
N LEU A 15 5.28 -4.19 25.91
CA LEU A 15 5.81 -4.14 24.54
C LEU A 15 4.64 -4.38 23.58
N ILE A 16 4.03 -3.29 23.10
CA ILE A 16 3.11 -3.38 21.97
C ILE A 16 3.99 -3.47 20.72
N ALA A 17 4.15 -4.68 20.20
CA ALA A 17 4.75 -4.89 18.89
C ALA A 17 3.81 -4.24 17.86
N VAL A 18 4.21 -3.08 17.32
CA VAL A 18 3.56 -2.53 16.13
C VAL A 18 3.99 -3.43 14.98
N PRO A 19 3.06 -4.06 14.22
CA PRO A 19 3.46 -4.64 12.95
C PRO A 19 4.00 -3.48 12.11
N VAL A 20 5.31 -3.48 11.88
CA VAL A 20 5.88 -2.73 10.77
C VAL A 20 5.19 -3.33 9.56
N SER A 21 4.18 -2.65 9.02
CA SER A 21 3.76 -2.90 7.66
C SER A 21 4.97 -2.56 6.81
N GLU A 22 5.82 -3.56 6.60
CA GLU A 22 6.64 -3.63 5.41
C GLU A 22 5.63 -3.47 4.28
N ALA A 23 5.53 -2.24 3.76
CA ALA A 23 5.09 -2.06 2.40
C ALA A 23 5.98 -3.02 1.63
N SER A 24 5.42 -4.17 1.25
CA SER A 24 6.13 -5.12 0.42
C SER A 24 6.38 -4.35 -0.84
N ALA A 25 7.60 -3.85 -0.98
CA ALA A 25 8.04 -3.24 -2.19
C ALA A 25 7.98 -4.37 -3.22
N HIS A 26 6.90 -4.41 -4.01
CA HIS A 26 7.02 -4.86 -5.40
C HIS A 26 8.12 -3.98 -5.99
N ARG A 27 9.36 -4.46 -5.87
CA ARG A 27 10.56 -3.76 -6.28
C ARG A 27 10.60 -3.89 -7.80
N SER A 28 9.93 -2.98 -8.49
CA SER A 28 10.19 -2.78 -9.92
C SER A 28 11.65 -2.35 -10.07
N LYS A 29 12.40 -3.03 -10.94
CA LYS A 29 13.80 -2.68 -11.23
C LYS A 29 13.95 -1.43 -12.10
N HIS A 30 12.87 -0.77 -12.51
CA HIS A 30 12.88 0.15 -13.65
C HIS A 30 12.20 1.51 -13.38
N GLY A 31 12.09 1.91 -12.12
CA GLY A 31 11.64 3.24 -11.71
C GLY A 31 10.64 3.18 -10.57
N ASN A 32 10.44 4.33 -9.91
CA ASN A 32 9.40 4.46 -8.88
C ASN A 32 8.03 4.50 -9.59
N HIS A 33 7.20 3.47 -9.45
CA HIS A 33 5.75 3.58 -9.64
C HIS A 33 5.09 4.01 -8.32
N GLU A 34 3.83 4.44 -8.35
CA GLU A 34 3.07 4.59 -7.12
C GLU A 34 3.01 3.25 -6.35
N PRO A 35 3.01 3.25 -5.01
CA PRO A 35 2.91 2.00 -4.25
C PRO A 35 1.63 1.23 -4.58
N ILE A 36 1.77 -0.07 -4.81
CA ILE A 36 0.63 -0.99 -4.92
C ILE A 36 0.09 -1.25 -3.52
N LEU A 37 -1.21 -1.10 -3.33
CA LEU A 37 -1.89 -1.37 -2.07
C LEU A 37 -1.95 -2.87 -1.83
N THR A 38 -1.44 -3.31 -0.69
CA THR A 38 -1.46 -4.73 -0.29
C THR A 38 -2.65 -5.09 0.59
N GLN A 39 -3.48 -4.11 0.93
CA GLN A 39 -4.67 -4.27 1.77
C GLN A 39 -5.76 -3.29 1.33
N PRO A 40 -7.04 -3.67 1.44
CA PRO A 40 -8.14 -2.81 1.03
C PRO A 40 -8.26 -1.58 1.95
N ILE A 41 -8.69 -0.46 1.37
CA ILE A 41 -9.00 0.75 2.14
C ILE A 41 -10.09 0.44 3.16
N ALA A 42 -9.87 0.84 4.41
CA ALA A 42 -10.75 0.58 5.54
C ALA A 42 -11.01 -0.91 5.84
N ASN A 43 -10.13 -1.81 5.36
CA ASN A 43 -10.29 -3.27 5.47
C ASN A 43 -11.59 -3.80 4.82
N VAL A 44 -12.10 -3.11 3.78
CA VAL A 44 -13.34 -3.49 3.08
C VAL A 44 -13.04 -4.10 1.72
N GLU A 45 -13.26 -5.41 1.61
CA GLU A 45 -13.19 -6.15 0.33
C GLU A 45 -14.51 -6.00 -0.44
N ASN A 46 -14.59 -4.98 -1.29
CA ASN A 46 -15.73 -4.75 -2.18
C ASN A 46 -15.31 -4.91 -3.65
N ASN A 47 -16.26 -4.76 -4.58
CA ASN A 47 -15.98 -4.89 -6.01
C ASN A 47 -14.81 -4.01 -6.47
N TYR A 48 -14.69 -2.77 -5.98
CA TYR A 48 -13.59 -1.86 -6.35
C TYR A 48 -12.21 -2.36 -5.90
N TRP A 49 -12.14 -3.07 -4.77
CA TRP A 49 -10.90 -3.72 -4.36
C TRP A 49 -10.52 -4.87 -5.30
N PHE A 50 -11.50 -5.67 -5.73
CA PHE A 50 -11.26 -6.75 -6.67
C PHE A 50 -10.97 -6.25 -8.10
N ASP A 51 -11.60 -5.15 -8.51
CA ASP A 51 -11.32 -4.45 -9.77
C ASP A 51 -9.87 -3.93 -9.75
N TYR A 52 -9.49 -3.20 -8.70
CA TYR A 52 -8.10 -2.75 -8.49
C TYR A 52 -7.09 -3.90 -8.58
N LEU A 53 -7.34 -5.00 -7.88
CA LEU A 53 -6.47 -6.18 -7.93
C LEU A 53 -6.42 -6.84 -9.32
N SER A 54 -7.47 -6.69 -10.13
CA SER A 54 -7.50 -7.18 -11.51
C SER A 54 -6.68 -6.26 -12.41
N ASP A 55 -6.83 -4.94 -12.28
CA ASP A 55 -6.07 -3.95 -13.04
C ASP A 55 -4.55 -4.10 -12.81
N ILE A 56 -4.14 -4.31 -11.56
CA ILE A 56 -2.72 -4.56 -11.23
C ILE A 56 -2.18 -5.82 -11.94
N ARG A 57 -2.98 -6.90 -12.00
CA ARG A 57 -2.57 -8.15 -12.66
C ARG A 57 -2.52 -8.01 -14.17
N GLU A 58 -3.45 -7.25 -14.76
CA GLU A 58 -3.45 -6.93 -16.18
C GLU A 58 -2.19 -6.13 -16.54
N ALA A 59 -1.87 -5.09 -15.77
CA ALA A 59 -0.66 -4.27 -15.96
C ALA A 59 0.63 -5.11 -15.86
N GLU A 60 0.72 -6.02 -14.88
CA GLU A 60 1.86 -6.93 -14.75
C GLU A 60 1.94 -7.93 -15.92
N HIS A 61 0.79 -8.38 -16.43
CA HIS A 61 0.71 -9.27 -17.59
C HIS A 61 1.18 -8.59 -18.87
N GLU A 62 0.66 -7.39 -19.15
CA GLU A 62 1.03 -6.60 -20.33
C GLU A 62 2.50 -6.17 -20.29
N LEU A 63 3.01 -5.71 -19.14
CA LEU A 63 4.45 -5.44 -18.99
C LEU A 63 5.31 -6.67 -19.35
N THR A 64 4.94 -7.86 -18.85
CA THR A 64 5.68 -9.10 -19.16
C THR A 64 5.64 -9.40 -20.66
N LYS A 65 4.48 -9.17 -21.27
CA LYS A 65 4.20 -9.42 -22.67
C LYS A 65 4.92 -8.44 -23.60
N ASP A 66 5.08 -7.19 -23.19
CA ASP A 66 5.78 -6.13 -23.93
C ASP A 66 7.28 -6.25 -23.78
N LEU A 67 7.80 -6.53 -22.59
CA LEU A 67 9.23 -6.78 -22.39
C LEU A 67 9.71 -8.01 -23.18
N ARG A 68 8.84 -8.99 -23.43
CA ARG A 68 9.17 -10.13 -24.30
C ARG A 68 9.27 -9.73 -25.78
N ARG A 69 8.56 -8.68 -26.19
CA ARG A 69 8.56 -8.17 -27.58
C ARG A 69 9.57 -7.06 -27.81
N ALA A 70 10.01 -6.37 -26.76
CA ALA A 70 10.95 -5.27 -26.83
C ALA A 70 12.26 -5.68 -27.53
N THR A 71 12.68 -4.89 -28.50
CA THR A 71 13.84 -5.14 -29.34
C THR A 71 15.02 -4.24 -29.00
N ASP A 72 14.77 -3.09 -28.38
CA ASP A 72 15.78 -2.15 -27.93
C ASP A 72 15.50 -1.59 -26.51
N GLU A 73 16.34 -0.65 -26.08
CA GLU A 73 16.23 -0.02 -24.76
C GLU A 73 15.06 0.97 -24.68
N GLU A 74 14.68 1.59 -25.80
CA GLU A 74 13.56 2.51 -25.90
C GLU A 74 12.24 1.76 -25.72
N ASP A 75 12.05 0.63 -26.40
CA ASP A 75 10.90 -0.26 -26.21
C ASP A 75 10.74 -0.66 -24.73
N ARG A 76 11.84 -1.01 -24.07
CA ARG A 76 11.81 -1.41 -22.65
C ARG A 76 11.42 -0.24 -21.76
N ARG A 77 12.01 0.94 -21.97
CA ARG A 77 11.73 2.14 -21.19
C ARG A 77 10.25 2.52 -21.31
N ASP A 78 9.71 2.47 -22.52
CA ASP A 78 8.33 2.83 -22.82
C ASP A 78 7.35 1.83 -22.17
N ALA A 79 7.61 0.52 -22.25
CA ALA A 79 6.81 -0.50 -21.56
C ALA A 79 6.79 -0.29 -20.03
N TYR A 80 7.93 0.08 -19.43
CA TYR A 80 7.95 0.41 -18.00
C TYR A 80 7.28 1.76 -17.68
N GLU A 81 7.25 2.71 -18.62
CA GLU A 81 6.52 3.97 -18.44
C GLU A 81 5.02 3.76 -18.44
N GLU A 82 4.53 2.96 -19.39
CA GLU A 82 3.12 2.56 -19.45
C GLU A 82 2.69 1.84 -18.18
N TYR A 83 3.46 0.83 -17.75
CA TYR A 83 3.20 0.14 -16.48
C TYR A 83 3.11 1.12 -15.29
N ARG A 84 4.02 2.10 -15.17
CA ARG A 84 3.97 3.09 -14.08
C ARG A 84 2.69 3.93 -14.12
N ASN A 85 2.24 4.31 -15.32
CA ASN A 85 1.02 5.10 -15.50
C ASN A 85 -0.22 4.28 -15.15
N GLU A 86 -0.26 3.01 -15.54
CA GLU A 86 -1.35 2.09 -15.19
C GLU A 86 -1.48 1.89 -13.68
N ILE A 87 -0.37 1.72 -12.96
CA ILE A 87 -0.40 1.64 -11.49
C ILE A 87 -0.95 2.93 -10.87
N ALA A 88 -0.55 4.10 -11.38
CA ALA A 88 -1.01 5.38 -10.87
C ALA A 88 -2.52 5.59 -11.13
N ASP A 89 -3.01 5.21 -12.31
CA ASP A 89 -4.43 5.32 -12.65
C ASP A 89 -5.28 4.33 -11.84
N ALA A 90 -4.86 3.06 -11.71
CA ALA A 90 -5.56 2.09 -10.88
C ALA A 90 -5.66 2.56 -9.41
N ASN A 91 -4.56 3.09 -8.86
CA ASN A 91 -4.57 3.66 -7.51
C ASN A 91 -5.52 4.85 -7.38
N LYS A 92 -5.49 5.78 -8.35
CA LYS A 92 -6.32 6.98 -8.37
C LYS A 92 -7.80 6.63 -8.42
N ASP A 93 -8.18 5.69 -9.29
CA ASP A 93 -9.56 5.29 -9.49
C ASP A 93 -10.08 4.51 -8.28
N TYR A 94 -9.34 3.53 -7.77
CA TYR A 94 -9.73 2.82 -6.55
C TYR A 94 -9.92 3.79 -5.35
N ARG A 95 -8.98 4.72 -5.15
CA ARG A 95 -9.07 5.72 -4.08
C ARG A 95 -10.23 6.69 -4.29
N LYS A 96 -10.55 7.04 -5.53
CA LYS A 96 -11.71 7.87 -5.87
C LYS A 96 -13.00 7.15 -5.52
N GLU A 97 -13.18 5.91 -5.98
CA GLU A 97 -14.39 5.14 -5.71
C GLU A 97 -14.60 4.91 -4.21
N MET A 98 -13.54 4.60 -3.46
CA MET A 98 -13.60 4.44 -2.00
C MET A 98 -13.97 5.75 -1.29
N ARG A 99 -13.38 6.88 -1.72
CA ARG A 99 -13.68 8.21 -1.17
C ARG A 99 -15.14 8.61 -1.39
N GLU A 100 -15.65 8.41 -2.61
CA GLU A 100 -17.03 8.76 -2.97
C GLU A 100 -18.08 7.97 -2.17
N ARG A 101 -17.70 6.79 -1.66
CA ARG A 101 -18.53 5.93 -0.81
C ARG A 101 -18.31 6.13 0.69
N GLY A 102 -17.49 7.11 1.08
CA GLY A 102 -17.24 7.45 2.49
C GLY A 102 -16.18 6.59 3.18
N TYR A 103 -15.52 5.66 2.48
CA TYR A 103 -14.38 4.93 3.00
C TYR A 103 -13.13 5.82 2.94
N ARG A 104 -12.76 6.44 4.06
CA ARG A 104 -11.57 7.30 4.16
C ARG A 104 -10.42 6.52 4.78
N VAL A 105 -9.21 6.75 4.25
CA VAL A 105 -7.97 6.38 4.96
C VAL A 105 -7.86 7.30 6.18
N GLY A 106 -8.19 6.78 7.36
CA GLY A 106 -7.98 7.51 8.60
C GLY A 106 -6.48 7.72 8.84
N ARG A 107 -6.03 8.96 8.96
CA ARG A 107 -4.70 9.25 9.52
C ARG A 107 -4.85 9.20 11.04
N VAL A 108 -4.35 8.14 11.68
CA VAL A 108 -4.21 8.10 13.13
C VAL A 108 -2.95 8.89 13.48
N THR A 109 -3.11 10.05 14.10
CA THR A 109 -2.01 10.77 14.75
C THR A 109 -2.04 10.37 16.23
N VAL A 110 -1.02 9.67 16.72
CA VAL A 110 -0.86 9.43 18.15
C VAL A 110 -0.23 10.70 18.73
N GLY A 111 -1.00 11.43 19.55
CA GLY A 111 -0.47 12.56 20.32
C GLY A 111 0.25 12.04 21.56
N ASN A 112 1.46 12.56 21.81
CA ASN A 112 2.18 12.36 23.08
C ASN A 112 1.64 13.26 24.18
#